data_AF-A0AAI9F1Z1-F1
#
_entry.id   AF-A0AAI9F1Z1-F1
#
_cell.length_a   1.000
_cell.length_b   1.000
_cell.length_c   1.000
_cell.angle_alpha   90.00
_cell.angle_beta   90.00
_cell.angle_gamma   90.00
#
_symmetry.space_group_name_H-M   'P 1'
#
loop_
_entity.id
_entity.type
_entity.pdbx_description
1 polymer ?
#
loop_
_entity_poly.entity_id
_entity_poly.type
_entity_poly.pdbx_seq_one_letter_code
_entity_poly.pdbx_strand_id
1 'polypeptide(L)'
;MKKIEAIIKPFKLDEVKEALVEADITGITVTEVKGHGRQHGHTELYRGAEYVVDFLPKVKLEIFVNDEFVEKTVEIILTHAKTGKIGDGKIFILPVEEAIRIRTGERGSDAV
;
A
#
# COMPACT_ATOMS: atom_id res chain seq x y z
N MET A 1 6.31 14.77 8.85
CA MET A 1 5.29 13.75 8.54
C MET A 1 5.43 13.32 7.09
N LYS A 2 5.09 12.06 6.80
CA LYS A 2 5.08 11.50 5.45
C LYS A 2 3.82 10.69 5.20
N LYS A 3 3.47 10.60 3.93
CA LYS A 3 2.55 9.60 3.41
C LYS A 3 3.36 8.45 2.84
N ILE A 4 3.15 7.26 3.40
CA ILE A 4 3.61 6.00 2.83
C ILE A 4 2.49 5.46 1.95
N GLU A 5 2.75 5.41 0.65
CA GLU A 5 1.84 4.83 -0.33
C GLU A 5 2.42 3.53 -0.87
N ALA A 6 1.80 2.39 -0.55
CA ALA A 6 2.28 1.09 -0.98
C ALA A 6 1.28 0.40 -1.89
N ILE A 7 1.71 -0.04 -3.07
CA ILE A 7 0.92 -0.87 -3.97
C ILE A 7 1.44 -2.30 -3.83
N ILE A 8 0.60 -3.23 -3.38
CA ILE A 8 0.99 -4.62 -3.07
C ILE A 8 0.06 -5.65 -3.73
N LYS A 9 0.44 -6.93 -3.68
CA LYS A 9 -0.43 -8.04 -4.08
C LYS A 9 -1.61 -8.16 -3.11
N PRO A 10 -2.86 -8.39 -3.59
CA PRO A 10 -4.04 -8.39 -2.72
C PRO A 10 -3.97 -9.38 -1.55
N PHE A 11 -3.48 -10.59 -1.78
CA PHE A 11 -3.38 -11.62 -0.73
C PHE A 11 -2.39 -11.30 0.39
N LYS A 12 -1.54 -10.28 0.22
CA LYS A 12 -0.60 -9.82 1.26
C LYS A 12 -1.20 -8.78 2.19
N LEU A 13 -2.42 -8.29 1.91
CA LEU A 13 -3.05 -7.22 2.68
C LEU A 13 -3.17 -7.56 4.17
N ASP A 14 -3.71 -8.72 4.50
CA ASP A 14 -3.96 -9.07 5.91
C ASP A 14 -2.66 -9.21 6.70
N GLU A 15 -1.65 -9.87 6.14
CA GLU A 15 -0.33 -10.02 6.76
C GLU A 15 0.35 -8.66 7.01
N VAL A 16 0.29 -7.74 6.04
CA VAL A 16 0.86 -6.38 6.19
C VAL A 16 0.08 -5.57 7.22
N LYS A 17 -1.25 -5.66 7.21
CA LYS A 17 -2.13 -4.97 8.16
C LYS A 17 -1.86 -5.41 9.60
N GLU A 18 -1.78 -6.71 9.85
CA GLU A 18 -1.50 -7.26 11.18
C GLU A 18 -0.15 -6.80 11.70
N ALA A 19 0.90 -6.89 10.88
CA ALA A 19 2.25 -6.47 11.27
C ALA A 19 2.35 -4.95 11.54
N LEU A 20 1.61 -4.11 10.81
CA LEU A 20 1.54 -2.68 11.08
C LEU A 20 0.84 -2.39 12.42
N VAL A 21 -0.25 -3.09 12.73
CA VAL A 21 -0.97 -2.95 14.00
C VAL A 21 -0.10 -3.37 15.19
N GLU A 22 0.63 -4.49 15.08
CA GLU A 22 1.59 -4.94 16.11
C GLU A 22 2.73 -3.93 16.35
N ALA A 23 2.98 -3.06 15.38
CA ALA A 23 3.97 -2.00 15.45
C ALA A 23 3.42 -0.63 15.88
N ASP A 24 2.18 -0.59 16.37
CA ASP A 24 1.42 0.61 16.77
C ASP A 24 1.05 1.56 15.61
N ILE A 25 1.07 1.07 14.36
CA ILE A 25 0.69 1.82 13.16
C ILE A 25 -0.73 1.39 12.74
N THR A 26 -1.74 2.04 13.31
CA THR A 26 -3.15 1.62 13.16
C THR A 26 -3.92 2.38 12.08
N GLY A 27 -3.48 3.58 11.71
CA GLY A 27 -4.13 4.43 10.73
C GLY A 27 -3.79 4.03 9.28
N ILE A 28 -4.61 3.16 8.68
CA ILE A 28 -4.45 2.75 7.28
C ILE A 28 -5.70 3.07 6.45
N THR A 29 -5.51 3.52 5.22
CA THR A 29 -6.57 3.58 4.20
C THR A 29 -6.22 2.61 3.07
N VAL A 30 -7.21 1.85 2.61
CA VAL A 30 -7.04 0.79 1.60
C VAL A 30 -7.91 1.09 0.40
N THR A 31 -7.35 0.95 -0.80
CA THR A 31 -8.09 1.10 -2.06
C THR A 31 -7.71 -0.02 -3.02
N GLU A 32 -8.69 -0.65 -3.65
CA GLU A 32 -8.44 -1.60 -4.72
C GLU A 32 -8.06 -0.87 -6.01
N VAL A 33 -6.98 -1.29 -6.64
CA VAL A 33 -6.45 -0.66 -7.86
C VAL A 33 -6.05 -1.71 -8.88
N LYS A 34 -5.83 -1.26 -10.11
CA LYS A 34 -5.35 -2.07 -11.24
C LYS A 34 -3.95 -1.58 -11.62
N GLY A 35 -2.98 -2.48 -11.67
CA GLY A 35 -1.59 -2.17 -11.98
C GLY A 35 -1.12 -2.84 -13.28
N HIS A 36 -0.29 -2.13 -14.03
CA HIS A 36 0.38 -2.63 -15.23
C HIS A 36 1.89 -2.41 -15.10
N GLY A 37 2.72 -3.27 -15.72
CA GLY A 37 4.18 -3.13 -15.69
C GLY A 37 4.90 -4.38 -16.19
N ARG A 38 6.06 -4.69 -15.59
CA ARG A 38 6.88 -5.87 -15.97
C ARG A 38 6.18 -7.21 -15.76
N GLN A 39 5.18 -7.24 -14.89
CA GLN A 39 4.26 -8.36 -14.83
C GLN A 39 3.32 -8.22 -16.02
N HIS A 40 3.74 -8.73 -17.18
CA HIS A 40 2.87 -8.79 -18.36
C HIS A 40 1.61 -9.54 -17.95
N GLY A 41 0.44 -8.99 -18.26
CA GLY A 41 -0.76 -9.79 -18.20
C GLY A 41 -0.80 -10.74 -19.40
N HIS A 42 -1.54 -11.82 -19.24
CA HIS A 42 -1.62 -12.90 -20.20
C HIS A 42 -2.92 -12.80 -21.00
N THR A 43 -2.91 -13.33 -22.22
CA THR A 43 -4.13 -13.49 -23.00
C THR A 43 -4.93 -14.67 -22.43
N GLU A 44 -6.14 -14.41 -21.95
CA GLU A 44 -7.08 -15.46 -21.55
C GLU A 44 -8.11 -15.67 -22.65
N LEU A 45 -8.40 -16.94 -22.96
CA LEU A 45 -9.53 -17.31 -23.81
C LEU A 45 -10.78 -17.38 -22.94
N TYR A 46 -11.69 -16.43 -23.11
CA TYR A 46 -13.00 -16.43 -22.44
C TYR A 46 -14.11 -16.53 -23.47
N ARG A 47 -14.89 -17.62 -23.43
CA ARG A 47 -15.98 -17.93 -24.37
C ARG A 47 -15.56 -17.85 -25.86
N GLY A 48 -14.34 -18.27 -26.18
CA GLY A 48 -13.83 -18.29 -27.56
C GLY A 48 -13.35 -16.94 -28.10
N ALA A 49 -13.35 -15.88 -27.28
CA ALA A 49 -12.69 -14.62 -27.58
C ALA A 49 -11.40 -14.49 -26.77
N GLU A 50 -10.33 -13.99 -27.41
CA GLU A 50 -9.08 -13.64 -26.74
C GLU A 50 -9.25 -12.31 -26.00
N TYR A 51 -9.05 -12.33 -24.68
CA TYR A 51 -8.99 -11.14 -23.85
C TYR A 51 -7.56 -10.91 -23.41
N VAL A 52 -6.99 -9.77 -23.78
CA VAL A 52 -5.72 -9.30 -23.24
C VAL A 52 -6.00 -8.75 -21.84
N VAL A 53 -5.53 -9.45 -20.81
CA VAL A 53 -5.55 -8.90 -19.45
C VAL A 53 -4.42 -7.87 -19.39
N ASP A 54 -4.73 -6.59 -19.55
CA ASP A 54 -3.68 -5.55 -19.54
C ASP A 54 -3.32 -5.12 -18.10
N PHE A 55 -4.28 -5.17 -17.18
CA PHE A 55 -4.07 -4.77 -15.79
C PHE A 55 -4.35 -5.91 -14.82
N LEU A 56 -3.50 -5.99 -13.79
CA LEU A 56 -3.63 -6.96 -12.70
C LEU A 56 -4.15 -6.29 -11.43
N PRO A 57 -5.02 -6.96 -10.66
CA PRO A 57 -5.53 -6.42 -9.40
C PRO A 57 -4.39 -6.26 -8.39
N LYS A 58 -4.40 -5.12 -7.70
CA LYS A 58 -3.48 -4.75 -6.62
C LYS A 58 -4.27 -4.05 -5.52
N VAL A 59 -3.65 -3.93 -4.36
CA VAL A 59 -4.17 -3.13 -3.26
C VAL A 59 -3.21 -1.97 -3.03
N LYS A 60 -3.76 -0.76 -2.92
CA LYS A 60 -3.04 0.45 -2.54
C LYS A 60 -3.32 0.75 -1.06
N LEU A 61 -2.25 0.85 -0.29
CA LEU A 61 -2.24 1.27 1.10
C LEU A 61 -1.79 2.73 1.14
N GLU A 62 -2.51 3.55 1.89
CA GLU A 62 -2.15 4.93 2.19
C GLU A 62 -2.08 5.07 3.71
N ILE A 63 -0.89 5.36 4.22
CA ILE A 63 -0.57 5.41 5.65
C ILE A 63 0.14 6.72 5.91
N PHE A 64 -0.34 7.49 6.88
CA PHE A 64 0.27 8.75 7.28
C PHE A 64 1.01 8.51 8.59
N VAL A 65 2.26 8.93 8.67
CA VAL A 65 3.11 8.71 9.85
C VAL A 65 3.99 9.92 10.13
N ASN A 66 4.35 10.09 11.41
CA ASN A 66 5.42 10.99 11.82
C ASN A 66 6.77 10.51 11.28
N ASP A 67 7.74 11.43 11.19
CA ASP A 67 9.00 11.16 10.50
C ASP A 67 9.79 10.01 11.16
N GLU A 68 9.68 9.86 12.48
CA GLU A 68 10.30 8.77 13.26
C GLU A 68 9.72 7.38 12.97
N PHE A 69 8.51 7.27 12.41
CA PHE A 69 7.86 6.00 12.05
C PHE A 69 8.06 5.61 10.59
N VAL A 70 8.65 6.48 9.77
CA VAL A 70 8.79 6.27 8.31
C VAL A 70 9.57 5.00 8.00
N GLU A 71 10.79 4.86 8.54
CA GLU A 71 11.65 3.71 8.27
C GLU A 71 11.01 2.42 8.76
N LYS A 72 10.48 2.42 10.00
CA LYS A 72 9.77 1.27 10.59
C LYS A 72 8.59 0.82 9.72
N THR A 73 7.78 1.76 9.24
CA THR A 73 6.62 1.48 8.39
C THR A 73 7.05 0.86 7.05
N VAL A 74 8.08 1.41 6.42
CA VAL A 74 8.61 0.91 5.15
C VAL A 74 9.17 -0.50 5.31
N GLU A 75 9.94 -0.77 6.37
CA GLU A 75 10.52 -2.09 6.64
C GLU A 75 9.46 -3.16 6.87
N ILE A 76 8.40 -2.84 7.63
CA ILE A 76 7.28 -3.75 7.87
C ILE A 76 6.59 -4.10 6.55
N ILE A 77 6.19 -3.09 5.77
CA ILE A 77 5.52 -3.33 4.47
C ILE A 77 6.43 -4.14 3.55
N LEU A 78 7.72 -3.80 3.48
CA LEU A 78 8.68 -4.50 2.65
C LEU A 78 8.82 -5.97 3.06
N THR A 79 8.90 -6.25 4.35
CA THR A 79 9.09 -7.62 4.88
C THR A 79 7.85 -8.48 4.61
N HIS A 80 6.67 -7.97 4.94
CA HIS A 80 5.43 -8.75 4.88
C HIS A 80 4.80 -8.80 3.48
N ALA A 81 4.98 -7.76 2.64
CA ALA A 81 4.47 -7.78 1.27
C ALA A 81 5.36 -8.57 0.29
N LYS A 82 6.63 -8.81 0.62
CA LYS A 82 7.60 -9.47 -0.27
C LYS A 82 7.31 -10.95 -0.42
N THR A 83 7.28 -11.40 -1.68
CA THR A 83 7.27 -12.82 -2.07
C THR A 83 8.54 -13.21 -2.83
N GLY A 84 9.33 -12.22 -3.27
CA GLY A 84 10.52 -12.41 -4.10
C GLY A 84 10.19 -12.66 -5.57
N LYS A 85 8.91 -12.63 -5.95
CA LYS A 85 8.45 -12.81 -7.34
C LYS A 85 8.11 -11.47 -7.97
N ILE A 86 8.18 -11.42 -9.30
CA ILE A 86 7.76 -10.24 -10.08
C ILE A 86 6.33 -9.82 -9.66
N GLY A 87 6.13 -8.51 -9.56
CA GLY A 87 4.83 -7.92 -9.26
C GLY A 87 4.48 -7.76 -7.78
N ASP A 88 5.45 -7.92 -6.87
CA ASP A 88 5.27 -7.61 -5.43
C ASP A 88 4.82 -6.17 -5.19
N GLY A 89 5.26 -5.24 -6.05
CA GLY A 89 4.75 -3.87 -6.09
C GLY A 89 5.79 -2.83 -5.76
N LYS A 90 5.37 -1.69 -5.20
CA LYS A 90 6.21 -0.51 -4.93
C LYS A 90 5.73 0.23 -3.67
N ILE A 91 6.66 0.91 -3.02
CA ILE A 91 6.40 1.83 -1.91
C ILE A 91 6.88 3.21 -2.33
N PHE A 92 6.07 4.23 -2.10
CA PHE A 92 6.38 5.63 -2.32
C PHE A 92 6.31 6.38 -0.99
N ILE A 93 7.22 7.32 -0.80
CA ILE A 93 7.28 8.17 0.39
C ILE A 93 7.07 9.59 -0.11
N LEU A 94 5.95 10.20 0.27
CA LEU A 94 5.61 11.57 -0.12
C LEU A 94 5.64 12.50 1.10
N PRO A 95 6.08 13.76 0.94
CA PRO A 95 5.98 14.74 2.01
C PRO A 95 4.52 15.07 2.31
N VAL A 96 4.20 15.28 3.59
CA VAL A 96 2.90 15.79 4.05
C VAL A 96 3.18 17.05 4.86
N GLU A 97 2.64 18.18 4.39
CA GLU A 97 2.87 19.49 5.02
C GLU A 97 2.07 19.63 6.32
N GLU A 98 0.80 19.22 6.32
CA GLU A 98 -0.08 19.32 7.49
C GLU A 98 -1.06 18.14 7.52
N ALA A 99 -1.40 17.71 8.74
CA ALA A 99 -2.48 16.76 9.02
C ALA A 99 -3.40 17.39 10.07
N ILE A 100 -4.71 17.18 9.94
CA ILE A 100 -5.71 17.72 10.87
C ILE A 100 -6.69 16.61 11.25
N ARG A 101 -6.77 16.27 12.53
CA ARG A 101 -7.73 15.29 13.02
C ARG A 101 -9.11 15.93 13.13
N ILE A 102 -10.03 15.55 12.24
CA ILE A 102 -11.37 16.16 12.14
C ILE A 102 -12.12 16.18 13.48
N ARG A 103 -12.01 15.12 14.28
CA ARG A 103 -12.74 14.98 15.55
C ARG A 103 -12.27 15.95 16.65
N THR A 104 -10.97 16.25 16.73
CA THR A 104 -10.36 16.99 17.85
C THR A 104 -9.79 18.35 17.42
N GLY A 105 -9.52 18.53 16.13
CA GLY A 105 -8.81 19.70 15.62
C GLY A 105 -7.29 19.66 15.87
N GLU A 106 -6.74 18.57 16.42
CA GLU A 106 -5.30 18.35 16.55
C GLU A 106 -4.62 18.47 15.19
N ARG A 107 -3.41 19.01 15.17
CA ARG A 107 -2.65 19.32 13.95
C ARG A 107 -1.28 18.69 13.98
N GLY A 108 -0.72 18.50 12.78
CA GLY A 108 0.64 18.00 12.64
C GLY A 108 0.78 16.62 13.25
N SER A 109 1.82 16.42 14.05
CA SER A 109 2.15 15.11 14.63
C SER A 109 1.12 14.55 15.60
N ASP A 110 0.33 15.39 16.27
CA ASP A 110 -0.73 14.94 17.19
C ASP A 110 -1.96 14.39 16.43
N ALA A 111 -2.09 14.74 15.15
CA ALA A 111 -3.20 14.31 14.30
C ALA A 111 -3.01 12.91 13.71
N VAL A 112 -1.78 12.39 13.75
CA VAL A 112 -1.34 11.17 13.07
C VAL A 112 -1.16 10.04 14.08
#